data_AF-A0A6N2SHW2-F1
#
_entry.id   AF-A0A6N2SHW2-F1
#
_cell.length_a   1.000
_cell.length_b   1.000
_cell.length_c   1.000
_cell.angle_alpha   90.00
_cell.angle_beta   90.00
_cell.angle_gamma   90.00
#
_symmetry.space_group_name_H-M   'P 1'
#
loop_
_entity.id
_entity.type
_entity.pdbx_description
1 polymer ?
#
loop_
_entity_poly.entity_id
_entity_poly.type
_entity_poly.pdbx_seq_one_letter_code
_entity_poly.pdbx_strand_id
1 'polypeptide(L)'
;MLFITEDNLRYKYKKSPFDSYIIEKGSKLTPQARQFLLDFRIDIVDKTKAKNTKKKQNKLGDNPICKNLDEKKLDEEVSLIIKKIAFELKDFDHEFASYLNDLAIKIFKNEIIDLEKMNCKESEAIDIYMNMNLDNPYLKSFISIEEGIDKLNKIKEKNNEEFIYKIAAKLYIWFINICKGG
;
A
#
# COMPACT_ATOMS: atom_id res chain seq x y z
N MET A 1 10.36 8.22 -36.79
CA MET A 1 10.10 9.08 -35.61
C MET A 1 8.63 8.97 -35.28
N LEU A 2 8.28 8.63 -34.04
CA LEU A 2 6.89 8.54 -33.61
C LEU A 2 6.46 9.88 -33.01
N PHE A 3 5.30 10.40 -33.40
CA PHE A 3 4.78 11.64 -32.84
C PHE A 3 3.65 11.33 -31.87
N ILE A 4 3.76 11.90 -30.68
CA ILE A 4 2.75 11.80 -29.63
C ILE A 4 1.83 13.01 -29.81
N THR A 5 0.59 12.74 -30.17
CA THR A 5 -0.46 13.74 -30.39
C THR A 5 -1.36 13.88 -29.16
N GLU A 6 -2.08 15.00 -29.08
CA GLU A 6 -3.06 15.23 -28.01
C GLU A 6 -4.10 14.10 -27.97
N ASP A 7 -4.65 13.68 -29.11
CA ASP A 7 -5.69 12.65 -29.16
C ASP A 7 -5.23 11.33 -28.54
N ASN A 8 -3.95 10.98 -28.73
CA ASN A 8 -3.37 9.78 -28.13
C ASN A 8 -3.27 9.92 -26.59
N LEU A 9 -2.93 11.11 -26.10
CA LEU A 9 -2.91 11.41 -24.67
C LEU A 9 -4.31 11.45 -24.07
N ARG A 10 -5.28 12.11 -24.72
CA ARG A 10 -6.69 12.13 -24.31
C ARG A 10 -7.29 10.73 -24.25
N TYR A 11 -7.02 9.89 -25.25
CA TYR A 11 -7.52 8.52 -25.25
C TYR A 11 -6.96 7.70 -24.10
N LYS A 12 -5.66 7.84 -23.82
CA LYS A 12 -5.03 7.20 -22.64
C LYS A 12 -5.62 7.75 -21.34
N TYR A 13 -5.79 9.06 -21.24
CA TYR A 13 -6.24 9.74 -20.01
C TYR A 13 -7.70 9.42 -19.69
N LYS A 14 -8.54 9.28 -20.72
CA LYS A 14 -9.93 8.84 -20.58
C LYS A 14 -10.06 7.38 -20.14
N LYS A 15 -9.11 6.52 -20.53
CA LYS A 15 -9.08 5.11 -20.09
C LYS A 15 -8.57 4.97 -18.66
N SER A 16 -7.53 5.70 -18.32
CA SER A 16 -6.97 5.75 -16.97
C SER A 16 -6.33 7.12 -16.80
N PRO A 17 -6.77 7.94 -15.83
CA PRO A 17 -6.09 9.18 -15.50
C PRO A 17 -4.63 8.89 -15.12
N PHE A 18 -3.71 9.75 -15.54
CA PHE A 18 -2.30 9.64 -15.21
C PHE A 18 -1.69 11.01 -15.00
N ASP A 19 -0.81 11.12 -14.00
CA ASP A 19 -0.16 12.37 -13.62
C ASP A 19 1.27 12.47 -14.16
N SER A 20 1.77 11.44 -14.84
CA SER A 20 3.07 11.47 -15.51
C SER A 20 3.05 10.74 -16.85
N TYR A 21 3.76 11.29 -17.83
CA TYR A 21 3.88 10.74 -19.17
C TYR A 21 5.35 10.57 -19.56
N ILE A 22 5.73 9.31 -19.79
CA ILE A 22 7.09 8.95 -20.18
C ILE A 22 7.22 9.05 -21.69
N ILE A 23 8.14 9.88 -22.17
CA ILE A 23 8.48 9.92 -23.60
C ILE A 23 9.46 8.79 -23.91
N GLU A 24 9.06 7.87 -24.77
CA GLU A 24 9.94 6.79 -25.25
C GLU A 24 11.02 7.32 -26.20
N LYS A 25 12.18 6.65 -26.18
CA LYS A 25 13.35 7.03 -26.97
C LYS A 25 13.04 6.91 -28.47
N GLY A 26 13.01 8.04 -29.17
CA GLY A 26 12.65 8.11 -30.60
C GLY A 26 11.27 8.71 -30.88
N SER A 27 10.54 9.06 -29.83
CA SER A 27 9.23 9.71 -29.91
C SER A 27 9.32 11.21 -29.58
N LYS A 28 8.57 12.05 -30.30
CA LYS A 28 8.48 13.50 -30.07
C LYS A 28 7.05 13.90 -29.75
N LEU A 29 6.87 14.77 -28.76
CA LEU A 29 5.58 15.40 -28.50
C LEU A 29 5.32 16.47 -29.56
N THR A 30 4.08 16.50 -30.05
CA THR A 30 3.57 17.66 -30.80
C THR A 30 3.35 18.84 -29.84
N PRO A 31 3.36 20.10 -30.34
CA PRO A 31 3.08 21.27 -29.50
C PRO A 31 1.74 21.16 -28.76
N GLN A 32 0.71 20.64 -29.43
CA GLN A 32 -0.62 20.41 -28.86
C GLN A 32 -0.60 19.36 -27.74
N ALA A 33 0.09 18.23 -27.96
CA ALA A 33 0.27 17.22 -26.92
C ALA A 33 1.01 17.75 -25.69
N ARG A 34 2.00 18.62 -25.89
CA ARG A 34 2.74 19.26 -24.79
C ARG A 34 1.86 20.21 -23.99
N GLN A 35 1.00 20.97 -24.68
CA GLN A 35 0.06 21.89 -24.05
C GLN A 35 -1.01 21.13 -23.24
N PHE A 36 -1.53 20.02 -23.77
CA PHE A 36 -2.41 19.13 -23.03
C PHE A 36 -1.75 18.61 -21.73
N LEU A 37 -0.50 18.17 -21.79
CA LEU A 37 0.22 17.72 -20.58
C LEU A 37 0.38 18.87 -19.57
N LEU A 38 0.63 20.10 -20.02
CA LEU A 38 0.72 21.27 -19.14
C LEU A 38 -0.63 21.65 -18.51
N ASP A 39 -1.70 21.68 -19.30
CA ASP A 39 -3.05 22.05 -18.86
C ASP A 39 -3.58 21.07 -17.81
N PHE A 40 -3.29 19.78 -17.99
CA PHE A 40 -3.66 18.72 -17.05
C PHE A 40 -2.62 18.49 -15.93
N ARG A 41 -1.56 19.31 -15.86
CA ARG A 41 -0.46 19.20 -14.88
C ARG A 41 0.21 17.81 -14.86
N ILE A 42 0.35 17.20 -16.03
CA ILE A 42 0.96 15.89 -16.22
C ILE A 42 2.47 16.07 -16.46
N ASP A 43 3.28 15.45 -15.61
CA ASP A 43 4.73 15.57 -15.66
C ASP A 43 5.35 14.83 -16.85
N ILE A 44 6.20 15.52 -17.60
CA ILE A 44 6.89 14.96 -18.77
C ILE A 44 8.23 14.39 -18.32
N VAL A 45 8.35 13.06 -18.28
CA VAL A 45 9.60 12.39 -17.91
C VAL A 45 10.35 11.96 -19.17
N ASP A 46 11.38 12.73 -19.52
CA ASP A 46 12.29 12.40 -20.62
C ASP A 46 13.41 11.46 -20.10
N LYS A 47 13.44 10.22 -20.59
CA LYS A 47 14.42 9.20 -20.18
C LYS A 47 15.88 9.54 -20.56
N THR A 48 16.14 10.66 -21.25
CA THR A 48 17.46 10.96 -21.82
C THR A 48 18.28 12.05 -21.13
N LYS A 49 17.73 12.80 -20.15
CA LYS A 49 18.47 13.89 -19.50
C LYS A 49 18.42 13.82 -17.98
N ALA A 50 19.25 12.95 -17.42
CA ALA A 50 19.70 13.08 -16.05
C ALA A 50 20.95 13.99 -16.01
N LYS A 51 20.84 15.20 -15.44
CA LYS A 51 21.87 15.91 -14.63
C LYS A 51 21.41 17.32 -14.23
N ASN A 52 21.18 17.47 -12.92
CA ASN A 52 21.40 18.62 -12.04
C ASN A 52 21.61 20.03 -12.63
N THR A 53 20.81 21.01 -12.20
CA THR A 53 21.30 22.23 -11.51
C THR A 53 20.15 23.03 -10.86
N LYS A 54 20.48 23.76 -9.79
CA LYS A 54 19.63 24.22 -8.68
C LYS A 54 18.81 25.51 -8.95
N LYS A 55 17.59 25.52 -8.38
CA LYS A 55 16.76 26.59 -7.75
C LYS A 55 17.02 28.10 -7.99
N LYS A 56 15.94 28.80 -8.38
CA LYS A 56 15.35 30.03 -7.74
C LYS A 56 13.93 30.25 -8.30
N GLN A 57 12.87 29.72 -7.67
CA GLN A 57 12.00 30.33 -6.63
C GLN A 57 11.20 31.57 -7.09
N ASN A 58 9.88 31.41 -7.35
CA ASN A 58 8.80 31.95 -6.49
C ASN A 58 7.39 31.82 -7.10
N LYS A 59 6.61 30.83 -6.64
CA LYS A 59 5.31 30.95 -5.95
C LYS A 59 4.61 29.57 -5.92
N LEU A 60 4.31 29.12 -4.70
CA LEU A 60 3.72 27.83 -4.27
C LEU A 60 4.55 26.59 -4.67
N GLY A 61 5.55 26.23 -3.85
CA GLY A 61 6.39 25.06 -4.12
C GLY A 61 7.16 24.55 -2.91
N ASP A 62 7.16 23.22 -2.81
CA ASP A 62 8.13 22.32 -2.19
C ASP A 62 8.34 22.35 -0.67
N ASN A 63 7.98 21.24 -0.02
CA ASN A 63 9.02 20.48 0.65
C ASN A 63 9.08 19.07 0.02
N PRO A 64 10.18 18.70 -0.67
CA PRO A 64 10.36 17.39 -1.26
C PRO A 64 10.89 16.47 -0.17
N ILE A 65 10.04 15.59 0.36
CA ILE A 65 10.56 14.45 1.11
C ILE A 65 11.17 13.52 0.08
N CYS A 66 12.50 13.46 0.14
CA CYS A 66 13.36 12.51 -0.52
C CYS A 66 12.69 11.12 -0.52
N LYS A 67 12.42 10.56 -1.71
CA LYS A 67 12.23 9.11 -1.86
C LYS A 67 13.55 8.44 -1.46
N ASN A 68 13.70 8.21 -0.16
CA ASN A 68 14.86 7.58 0.44
C ASN A 68 14.83 6.09 0.09
N LEU A 69 16.01 5.48 0.09
CA LEU A 69 16.23 4.02 0.05
C LEU A 69 15.47 3.24 1.16
N ASP A 70 14.73 3.91 2.03
CA ASP A 70 14.09 3.41 3.25
C ASP A 70 12.66 2.92 3.02
N GLU A 71 11.92 3.40 1.99
CA GLU A 71 10.55 2.93 1.69
C GLU A 71 10.52 1.46 1.24
N LYS A 72 11.49 1.03 0.44
CA LYS A 72 11.61 -0.38 0.02
C LYS A 72 11.81 -1.33 1.20
N LYS A 73 12.56 -0.91 2.22
CA LYS A 73 12.77 -1.71 3.43
C LYS A 73 11.52 -1.78 4.31
N LEU A 74 10.70 -0.72 4.27
CA LEU A 74 9.47 -0.62 5.04
C LEU A 74 8.40 -1.60 4.52
N ASP A 75 8.19 -1.61 3.21
CA ASP A 75 7.24 -2.51 2.56
C ASP A 75 7.66 -3.97 2.74
N GLU A 76 8.97 -4.24 2.72
CA GLU A 76 9.55 -5.56 3.05
C GLU A 76 9.23 -6.00 4.49
N GLU A 77 9.43 -5.13 5.48
CA GLU A 77 9.23 -5.46 6.89
C GLU A 77 7.74 -5.71 7.21
N VAL A 78 6.85 -4.85 6.70
CA VAL A 78 5.39 -5.03 6.83
C VAL A 78 4.94 -6.34 6.16
N SER A 79 5.45 -6.62 4.95
CA SER A 79 5.13 -7.85 4.23
C SER A 79 5.58 -9.10 4.98
N LEU A 80 6.77 -9.07 5.59
CA LEU A 80 7.29 -10.17 6.40
C LEU A 80 6.41 -10.44 7.62
N ILE A 81 5.96 -9.39 8.31
CA ILE A 81 5.09 -9.53 9.48
C ILE A 81 3.77 -10.18 9.08
N ILE A 82 3.11 -9.67 8.04
CA ILE A 82 1.82 -10.20 7.57
C ILE A 82 1.98 -11.64 7.09
N LYS A 83 3.08 -11.95 6.39
CA LYS A 83 3.38 -13.30 5.94
C LYS A 83 3.63 -14.27 7.10
N LYS A 84 4.24 -13.79 8.19
CA LYS A 84 4.42 -14.58 9.41
C LYS A 84 3.08 -14.90 10.07
N ILE A 85 2.20 -13.89 10.22
CA ILE A 85 0.84 -14.10 10.74
C ILE A 85 0.10 -15.11 9.86
N ALA A 86 0.13 -14.93 8.54
CA ALA A 86 -0.50 -15.87 7.59
C ALA A 86 -0.01 -17.31 7.79
N PHE A 87 1.28 -17.52 8.00
CA PHE A 87 1.86 -18.84 8.24
C PHE A 87 1.34 -19.46 9.55
N GLU A 88 1.27 -18.67 10.62
CA GLU A 88 0.79 -19.13 11.93
C GLU A 88 -0.71 -19.40 11.95
N LEU A 89 -1.49 -18.68 11.13
CA LEU A 89 -2.94 -18.90 11.00
C LEU A 89 -3.30 -20.06 10.06
N LYS A 90 -2.36 -20.55 9.24
CA LYS A 90 -2.63 -21.55 8.19
C LYS A 90 -3.26 -22.84 8.72
N ASP A 91 -2.86 -23.27 9.92
CA ASP A 91 -3.35 -24.51 10.53
C ASP A 91 -4.77 -24.36 11.10
N PHE A 92 -5.24 -23.12 11.31
CA PHE A 92 -6.55 -22.80 11.87
C PHE A 92 -7.55 -22.37 10.80
N ASP A 93 -7.11 -21.56 9.84
CA ASP A 93 -7.92 -21.05 8.74
C ASP A 93 -7.04 -20.85 7.50
N HIS A 94 -7.07 -21.84 6.62
CA HIS A 94 -6.29 -21.82 5.39
C HIS A 94 -6.76 -20.73 4.41
N GLU A 95 -8.06 -20.42 4.38
CA GLU A 95 -8.62 -19.42 3.47
C GLU A 95 -8.16 -18.02 3.87
N PHE A 96 -8.28 -17.70 5.16
CA PHE A 96 -7.79 -16.42 5.69
C PHE A 96 -6.28 -16.29 5.63
N ALA A 97 -5.53 -17.36 5.91
CA ALA A 97 -4.08 -17.38 5.74
C ALA A 97 -3.66 -17.12 4.29
N SER A 98 -4.36 -17.69 3.32
CA SER A 98 -4.11 -17.45 1.89
C SER A 98 -4.35 -15.98 1.52
N TYR A 99 -5.46 -15.41 2.00
CA TYR A 99 -5.77 -13.99 1.83
C TYR A 99 -4.66 -13.08 2.40
N LEU A 100 -4.19 -13.35 3.62
CA LEU A 100 -3.11 -12.58 4.24
C LEU A 100 -1.78 -12.73 3.47
N ASN A 101 -1.47 -13.93 2.98
CA ASN A 101 -0.29 -14.14 2.16
C ASN A 101 -0.35 -13.36 0.84
N ASP A 102 -1.50 -13.32 0.18
CA ASP A 102 -1.68 -12.52 -1.03
C ASP A 102 -1.55 -11.03 -0.74
N LEU A 103 -2.08 -10.57 0.39
CA LEU A 103 -1.94 -9.20 0.85
C LEU A 103 -0.46 -8.86 1.10
N ALA A 104 0.31 -9.73 1.76
CA ALA A 104 1.75 -9.56 1.94
C ALA A 104 2.51 -9.47 0.62
N ILE A 105 2.16 -10.31 -0.37
CA ILE A 105 2.79 -10.27 -1.71
C ILE A 105 2.49 -8.95 -2.42
N LYS A 106 1.25 -8.45 -2.32
CA LYS A 106 0.84 -7.17 -2.92
C LYS A 106 1.59 -5.99 -2.30
N ILE A 107 1.76 -5.97 -0.98
CA ILE A 107 2.55 -4.95 -0.28
C ILE A 107 3.99 -4.99 -0.76
N PHE A 108 4.61 -6.17 -0.78
CA PHE A 108 5.99 -6.35 -1.21
C PHE A 108 6.23 -5.88 -2.67
N LYS A 109 5.22 -5.97 -3.52
CA LYS A 109 5.25 -5.50 -4.91
C LYS A 109 4.87 -4.03 -5.08
N ASN A 110 4.55 -3.33 -3.99
CA ASN A 110 4.02 -1.96 -3.97
C ASN A 110 2.78 -1.80 -4.87
N GLU A 111 1.92 -2.81 -4.90
CA GLU A 111 0.63 -2.75 -5.59
C GLU A 111 -0.37 -1.90 -4.79
N ILE A 112 -1.35 -1.31 -5.48
CA ILE A 112 -2.43 -0.56 -4.82
C ILE A 112 -3.33 -1.56 -4.09
N ILE A 113 -3.45 -1.39 -2.77
CA ILE A 113 -4.30 -2.23 -1.93
C ILE A 113 -5.48 -1.39 -1.48
N ASP A 114 -6.67 -1.78 -1.94
CA ASP A 114 -7.91 -1.25 -1.38
C ASP A 114 -8.39 -2.19 -0.26
N LEU A 115 -8.41 -1.65 0.96
CA LEU A 115 -8.98 -2.31 2.11
C LEU A 115 -10.26 -1.57 2.47
N GLU A 116 -11.37 -2.32 2.47
CA GLU A 116 -12.68 -1.85 2.92
C GLU A 116 -12.57 -1.22 4.30
N LYS A 117 -13.32 -0.13 4.52
CA LYS A 117 -13.40 0.50 5.84
C LYS A 117 -14.14 -0.44 6.78
N MET A 118 -13.43 -0.89 7.80
CA MET A 118 -13.98 -1.69 8.90
C MET A 118 -13.68 -0.98 10.23
N ASN A 119 -14.62 -1.07 11.15
CA ASN A 119 -14.39 -0.61 12.52
C ASN A 119 -13.49 -1.60 13.22
N CYS A 120 -12.42 -1.11 13.86
CA CYS A 120 -11.61 -1.96 14.73
C CYS A 120 -12.46 -2.46 15.90
N LYS A 121 -12.37 -3.77 16.16
CA LYS A 121 -13.08 -4.46 17.24
C LYS A 121 -12.11 -5.03 18.28
N GLU A 122 -10.97 -4.37 18.46
CA GLU A 122 -9.91 -4.78 19.39
C GLU A 122 -10.44 -5.07 20.80
N SER A 123 -11.25 -4.18 21.38
CA SER A 123 -11.82 -4.40 22.71
C SER A 123 -12.69 -5.65 22.78
N GLU A 124 -13.51 -5.90 21.76
CA GLU A 124 -14.35 -7.11 21.66
C GLU A 124 -13.47 -8.37 21.52
N ALA A 125 -12.38 -8.30 20.76
CA ALA A 125 -11.44 -9.40 20.61
C ALA A 125 -10.70 -9.71 21.92
N ILE A 126 -10.24 -8.68 22.65
CA ILE A 126 -9.61 -8.82 23.96
C ILE A 126 -10.60 -9.42 24.97
N ASP A 127 -11.84 -8.94 25.00
CA ASP A 127 -12.88 -9.48 25.90
C ASP A 127 -13.13 -10.97 25.64
N ILE A 128 -13.20 -11.38 24.37
CA ILE A 128 -13.34 -12.79 23.98
C ILE A 128 -12.11 -13.60 24.40
N TYR A 129 -10.91 -13.07 24.17
CA TYR A 129 -9.64 -13.72 24.56
C TYR A 129 -9.54 -13.92 26.09
N MET A 130 -9.87 -12.91 26.89
CA MET A 130 -9.79 -12.97 28.34
C MET A 130 -10.78 -13.96 28.97
N ASN A 131 -11.89 -14.22 28.29
CA ASN A 131 -12.92 -15.17 28.74
C ASN A 131 -12.74 -16.59 28.19
N MET A 132 -11.69 -16.87 27.40
CA MET A 132 -11.41 -18.20 26.87
C MET A 132 -10.65 -19.09 27.84
N ASN A 133 -10.95 -20.40 27.79
CA ASN A 133 -10.17 -21.42 28.49
C ASN A 133 -8.81 -21.65 27.80
N LEU A 134 -7.77 -21.92 28.60
CA LEU A 134 -6.39 -22.15 28.14
C LEU A 134 -6.24 -23.31 27.14
N ASP A 135 -7.18 -24.25 27.14
CA ASP A 135 -7.19 -25.39 26.21
C ASP A 135 -7.65 -25.00 24.79
N ASN A 136 -8.08 -23.75 24.60
CA ASN A 136 -8.58 -23.30 23.30
C ASN A 136 -7.41 -23.11 22.30
N PRO A 137 -7.44 -23.82 21.15
CA PRO A 137 -6.35 -23.78 20.18
C PRO A 137 -6.13 -22.40 19.54
N TYR A 138 -7.14 -21.51 19.52
CA TYR A 138 -7.08 -20.18 18.91
C TYR A 138 -6.39 -19.13 19.79
N LEU A 139 -6.11 -19.41 21.07
CA LEU A 139 -5.38 -18.49 21.95
C LEU A 139 -4.00 -18.14 21.40
N LYS A 140 -3.33 -19.15 20.80
CA LYS A 140 -2.03 -18.95 20.17
C LYS A 140 -2.11 -18.00 18.98
N SER A 141 -3.18 -18.12 18.19
CA SER A 141 -3.46 -17.22 17.06
C SER A 141 -3.66 -15.77 17.51
N PHE A 142 -4.32 -15.54 18.65
CA PHE A 142 -4.49 -14.19 19.20
C PHE A 142 -3.16 -13.56 19.59
N ILE A 143 -2.30 -14.29 20.32
CA ILE A 143 -0.97 -13.80 20.72
C ILE A 143 -0.13 -13.44 19.48
N SER A 144 -0.16 -14.29 18.46
CA SER A 144 0.49 -14.04 17.17
C SER A 144 -0.02 -12.77 16.48
N ILE A 145 -1.33 -12.55 16.50
CA ILE A 145 -1.97 -11.35 15.95
C ILE A 145 -1.52 -10.11 16.71
N GLU A 146 -1.59 -10.13 18.04
CA GLU A 146 -1.18 -9.02 18.92
C GLU A 146 0.30 -8.65 18.71
N GLU A 147 1.21 -9.63 18.76
CA GLU A 147 2.62 -9.40 18.50
C GLU A 147 2.89 -8.83 17.11
N GLY A 148 2.12 -9.27 16.11
CA GLY A 148 2.19 -8.79 14.75
C GLY A 148 1.74 -7.33 14.64
N ILE A 149 0.59 -7.00 15.23
CA ILE A 149 0.01 -5.65 15.26
C ILE A 149 0.94 -4.69 15.99
N ASP A 150 1.53 -5.09 17.12
CA ASP A 150 2.51 -4.29 17.85
C ASP A 150 3.74 -3.93 17.00
N LYS A 151 4.25 -4.90 16.23
CA LYS A 151 5.37 -4.66 15.31
C LYS A 151 4.96 -3.71 14.19
N LEU A 152 3.77 -3.89 13.61
CA LEU A 152 3.24 -2.99 12.59
C LEU A 152 3.03 -1.57 13.15
N ASN A 153 2.53 -1.43 14.38
CA ASN A 153 2.36 -0.14 15.04
C ASN A 153 3.70 0.54 15.37
N LYS A 154 4.76 -0.20 15.67
CA LYS A 154 6.11 0.37 15.85
C LYS A 154 6.72 0.87 14.54
N ILE A 155 6.39 0.24 13.43
CA ILE A 155 6.79 0.66 12.08
C ILE A 155 6.05 1.96 11.64
N LYS A 156 4.93 2.26 12.31
CA LYS A 156 3.91 3.26 11.94
C LYS A 156 4.25 4.72 12.22
N GLU A 157 5.31 5.04 12.98
CA GLU A 157 5.66 6.43 13.29
C GLU A 157 6.10 7.26 12.07
N LYS A 158 6.26 6.65 10.89
CA LYS A 158 6.81 7.33 9.70
C LYS A 158 5.96 7.29 8.42
N ASN A 159 4.96 6.42 8.28
CA ASN A 159 4.19 6.31 7.03
C ASN A 159 2.79 5.69 7.25
N ASN A 160 1.77 6.54 7.13
CA ASN A 160 0.34 6.23 6.94
C ASN A 160 -0.34 5.26 7.94
N GLU A 161 -0.89 5.83 9.01
CA GLU A 161 -1.60 5.10 10.07
C GLU A 161 -2.85 4.32 9.60
N GLU A 162 -3.49 4.75 8.52
CA GLU A 162 -4.80 4.24 8.09
C GLU A 162 -4.71 2.80 7.56
N PHE A 163 -3.62 2.44 6.87
CA PHE A 163 -3.45 1.10 6.30
C PHE A 163 -3.26 0.03 7.39
N ILE A 164 -2.36 0.27 8.33
CA ILE A 164 -2.10 -0.66 9.44
C ILE A 164 -3.34 -0.81 10.31
N TYR A 165 -4.10 0.25 10.54
CA TYR A 165 -5.38 0.17 11.25
C TYR A 165 -6.36 -0.78 10.57
N LYS A 166 -6.47 -0.73 9.23
CA LYS A 166 -7.36 -1.63 8.48
C LYS A 166 -6.93 -3.09 8.56
N ILE A 167 -5.62 -3.37 8.55
CA ILE A 167 -5.09 -4.72 8.74
C ILE A 167 -5.42 -5.24 10.13
N ALA A 168 -5.14 -4.43 11.17
CA ALA A 168 -5.46 -4.78 12.55
C ALA A 168 -6.95 -5.07 12.72
N ALA A 169 -7.82 -4.21 12.19
CA ALA A 169 -9.27 -4.41 12.22
C ALA A 169 -9.68 -5.74 11.58
N LYS A 170 -9.12 -6.11 10.42
CA LYS A 170 -9.41 -7.40 9.76
C LYS A 170 -8.96 -8.60 10.60
N LEU A 171 -7.79 -8.54 11.22
CA LEU A 171 -7.28 -9.61 12.07
C LEU A 171 -8.18 -9.82 13.30
N TYR A 172 -8.60 -8.73 13.95
CA TYR A 172 -9.53 -8.80 15.08
C TYR A 172 -10.90 -9.32 14.69
N ILE A 173 -11.45 -8.87 13.55
CA ILE A 173 -12.73 -9.37 13.04
C ILE A 173 -12.64 -10.86 12.75
N TRP A 174 -11.56 -11.32 12.12
CA TRP A 174 -11.35 -12.75 11.88
C TRP A 174 -11.32 -13.54 13.19
N PHE A 175 -10.57 -13.08 14.19
CA PHE A 175 -10.49 -13.74 15.49
C PHE A 175 -11.86 -13.81 16.18
N ILE A 176 -12.62 -12.72 16.17
CA ILE A 176 -13.98 -12.71 16.73
C ILE A 176 -14.88 -13.72 16.01
N ASN A 177 -14.81 -13.76 14.68
CA ASN A 177 -15.65 -14.66 13.88
C ASN A 177 -15.32 -16.13 14.14
N ILE A 178 -14.03 -16.50 14.16
CA ILE A 178 -13.64 -17.90 14.39
C ILE A 178 -14.02 -18.35 15.81
N CYS A 179 -13.92 -17.46 16.81
CA CYS A 179 -14.26 -17.78 18.19
C CYS A 179 -15.77 -17.82 18.46
N LYS A 180 -16.58 -17.11 17.67
CA LYS A 180 -18.04 -17.14 17.76
C LYS A 180 -18.69 -18.30 16.99
N GLY A 181 -17.90 -19.15 16.36
CA GLY A 181 -18.36 -20.33 15.63
C GLY A 181 -18.84 -19.99 14.22
N GLY A 182 -17.92 -19.48 13.38
CA GLY A 182 -18.13 -19.28 11.94
C GLY A 182 -18.69 -20.50 11.22
#